data_AF-A0A6B2SPY8-F1
#
_entry.id   AF-A0A6B2SPY8-F1
#
_cell.length_a   1.000
_cell.length_b   1.000
_cell.length_c   1.000
_cell.angle_alpha   90.00
_cell.angle_beta   90.00
_cell.angle_gamma   90.00
#
_symmetry.space_group_name_H-M   'P 1'
#
loop_
_entity.id
_entity.type
_entity.pdbx_description
1 polymer ?
#
loop_
_entity_poly.entity_id
_entity_poly.type
_entity_poly.pdbx_seq_one_letter_code
_entity_poly.pdbx_strand_id
1 'polypeptide(L)'
;EAAVLDLELGAGPALWVRFARPDLDAYLERHVGRTLDRARALLDQSGMTPADVDTLLLVGGNTRMEQVRSRVSALVGGESVQAPPELLALGALKHAVRLAGGAASS
;
A
#
# COMPACT_ATOMS: atom_id res chain seq x y z
N GLU A 1 3.36 5.00 21.11
CA GLU A 1 3.80 3.73 21.71
C GLU A 1 5.11 3.30 21.08
N ALA A 2 6.08 2.85 21.87
CA ALA A 2 7.40 2.41 21.40
C ALA A 2 7.53 0.91 21.61
N ALA A 3 8.04 0.20 20.61
CA ALA A 3 8.37 -1.21 20.67
C ALA A 3 9.86 -1.39 20.97
N VAL A 4 10.19 -2.48 21.65
CA VAL A 4 11.56 -2.91 21.92
C VAL A 4 11.79 -4.23 21.20
N LEU A 5 12.83 -4.28 20.38
CA LEU A 5 13.35 -5.49 19.79
C LEU A 5 14.57 -5.92 20.60
N ASP A 6 14.48 -7.10 21.18
CA ASP A 6 15.62 -7.78 21.79
C ASP A 6 16.03 -8.92 20.85
N LEU A 7 17.25 -8.84 20.33
CA LEU A 7 17.79 -9.78 19.34
C LEU A 7 19.06 -10.43 19.87
N GLU A 8 19.00 -11.75 20.05
CA GLU A 8 20.18 -12.58 20.29
C GLU A 8 20.83 -12.93 18.94
N LEU A 9 22.01 -12.35 18.69
CA LEU A 9 22.74 -12.52 17.43
C LEU A 9 23.78 -13.66 17.46
N GLY A 10 23.72 -14.52 18.48
CA GLY A 10 24.65 -15.65 18.66
C GLY A 10 25.87 -15.28 19.50
N ALA A 11 27.08 -15.38 18.94
CA ALA A 11 28.34 -15.24 19.69
C ALA A 11 28.74 -13.79 20.05
N GLY A 12 27.77 -12.91 20.27
CA GLY A 12 27.97 -11.49 20.56
C GLY A 12 26.93 -10.95 21.55
N PRO A 13 27.07 -9.69 22.00
CA PRO A 13 26.12 -9.10 22.93
C PRO A 13 24.73 -8.98 22.28
N ALA A 14 23.69 -9.18 23.10
CA ALA A 14 22.30 -8.97 22.71
C ALA A 14 22.10 -7.55 22.16
N LEU A 15 21.35 -7.44 21.06
CA LEU A 15 21.04 -6.17 20.43
C LEU A 15 19.66 -5.69 20.87
N TRP A 16 19.65 -4.56 21.58
CA TRP A 16 18.42 -3.94 22.09
C TRP A 16 18.12 -2.69 21.28
N VAL A 17 17.05 -2.74 20.47
CA VAL A 17 16.61 -1.60 19.65
C VAL A 17 15.23 -1.15 20.10
N ARG A 18 15.13 0.11 20.51
CA ARG A 18 13.83 0.75 20.75
C ARG A 18 13.44 1.59 19.54
N PHE A 19 12.25 1.36 19.00
CA PHE A 19 11.69 2.16 17.92
C PHE A 19 10.24 2.50 18.20
N ALA A 20 9.82 3.69 17.78
CA ALA A 20 8.48 4.20 17.93
C ALA A 20 7.86 4.46 16.55
N ARG A 21 6.54 4.75 16.55
CA ARG A 21 5.82 5.11 15.32
C ARG A 21 6.54 6.20 14.50
N PRO A 22 7.05 7.30 15.09
CA PRO A 22 7.73 8.35 14.33
C PRO A 22 9.03 7.89 13.65
N ASP A 23 9.74 6.91 14.22
CA ASP A 23 10.97 6.38 13.62
C ASP A 23 10.64 5.62 12.32
N LEU A 24 9.55 4.85 12.34
CA LEU A 24 9.04 4.16 11.17
C LEU A 24 8.52 5.16 10.12
N ASP A 25 7.77 6.17 10.56
CA ASP A 25 7.23 7.19 9.65
C ASP A 25 8.35 7.96 8.95
N ALA A 26 9.40 8.33 9.69
CA ALA A 26 10.59 8.98 9.14
C ALA A 26 11.35 8.09 8.16
N TYR A 27 11.52 6.81 8.47
CA TYR A 27 12.15 5.84 7.58
C TYR A 27 11.37 5.68 6.26
N LEU A 28 10.04 5.61 6.33
CA LEU A 28 9.18 5.37 5.18
C LEU A 28 8.93 6.60 4.32
N GLU A 29 9.19 7.81 4.82
CA GLU A 29 8.88 9.08 4.15
C GLU A 29 9.38 9.11 2.70
N ARG A 30 10.64 8.70 2.48
CA ARG A 30 11.24 8.62 1.13
C ARG A 30 10.50 7.64 0.22
N HIS A 31 10.08 6.50 0.74
CA HIS A 31 9.41 5.45 -0.02
C HIS A 31 7.98 5.86 -0.39
N VAL A 32 7.26 6.46 0.55
CA VAL A 32 5.92 6.99 0.32
C VAL A 32 5.97 8.15 -0.67
N GLY A 33 6.90 9.10 -0.52
CA GLY A 33 7.08 10.21 -1.46
C GLY A 33 7.27 9.74 -2.90
N ARG A 34 8.16 8.77 -3.13
CA ARG A 34 8.35 8.16 -4.47
C ARG A 34 7.10 7.50 -5.03
N THR A 35 6.23 6.95 -4.16
CA THR A 35 4.96 6.36 -4.58
C THR A 35 3.98 7.44 -5.04
N LEU A 36 3.89 8.56 -4.30
CA LEU A 36 3.06 9.70 -4.65
C LEU A 36 3.51 10.34 -5.96
N ASP A 37 4.82 10.47 -6.19
CA ASP A 37 5.35 11.02 -7.43
C ASP A 37 4.97 10.16 -8.65
N ARG A 38 4.99 8.83 -8.50
CA ARG A 38 4.52 7.91 -9.55
C ARG A 38 3.01 8.04 -9.79
N ALA A 39 2.22 8.21 -8.74
CA ALA A 39 0.78 8.39 -8.87
C ALA A 39 0.44 9.70 -9.61
N ARG A 40 1.15 10.80 -9.31
CA ARG A 40 1.02 12.07 -10.06
C ARG A 40 1.40 11.89 -11.53
N ALA A 41 2.55 11.27 -11.81
CA ALA A 41 2.98 11.02 -13.17
C ALA A 41 2.00 10.15 -13.98
N LEU A 42 1.32 9.21 -13.31
CA LEU A 42 0.26 8.40 -13.95
C LEU A 42 -0.95 9.27 -14.31
N LEU A 43 -1.42 10.11 -13.39
CA LEU A 43 -2.53 11.04 -13.64
C LEU A 43 -2.23 11.96 -14.82
N ASP A 44 -1.01 12.53 -14.84
CA ASP A 44 -0.54 13.38 -15.94
C ASP A 44 -0.54 12.63 -17.28
N GLN A 45 -0.05 11.38 -17.30
CA GLN A 45 -0.03 10.54 -18.50
C GLN A 45 -1.42 10.14 -18.99
N SER A 46 -2.38 9.99 -18.07
CA SER A 46 -3.78 9.72 -18.42
C SER A 46 -4.57 10.98 -18.76
N GLY A 47 -3.98 12.17 -18.65
CA GLY A 47 -4.69 13.45 -18.83
C GLY A 47 -5.78 13.67 -17.79
N MET A 48 -5.60 13.11 -16.59
CA MET A 48 -6.55 13.19 -15.48
C MET A 48 -5.98 14.06 -14.36
N THR A 49 -6.87 14.63 -13.57
CA THR A 49 -6.58 15.32 -12.33
C THR A 49 -6.99 14.46 -11.13
N PRO A 50 -6.50 14.76 -9.91
CA PRO A 50 -7.00 14.13 -8.69
C PRO A 50 -8.52 14.14 -8.54
N ALA A 51 -9.19 15.20 -9.00
CA ALA A 51 -10.65 15.34 -8.91
C ALA A 51 -11.42 14.40 -9.84
N ASP A 52 -10.76 13.84 -10.86
CA ASP A 52 -11.35 12.86 -11.77
C ASP A 52 -11.32 11.43 -11.20
N VAL A 53 -10.79 11.25 -9.98
CA VAL A 53 -10.71 9.95 -9.30
C VAL A 53 -11.84 9.82 -8.28
N ASP A 54 -12.89 9.08 -8.62
CA ASP A 54 -14.02 8.85 -7.71
C ASP A 54 -13.64 8.00 -6.49
N THR A 55 -12.80 6.99 -6.69
CA THR A 55 -12.46 6.00 -5.67
C THR A 55 -11.03 5.50 -5.80
N LEU A 56 -10.31 5.49 -4.68
CA LEU A 56 -8.97 4.94 -4.56
C LEU A 56 -9.01 3.53 -3.96
N LEU A 57 -8.75 2.52 -4.78
CA LEU A 57 -8.66 1.14 -4.30
C LEU A 57 -7.24 0.80 -3.82
N LEU A 58 -7.09 0.52 -2.53
CA LEU A 58 -5.83 0.18 -1.89
C LEU A 58 -5.63 -1.34 -1.87
N VAL A 59 -4.62 -1.80 -2.62
CA VAL A 59 -4.24 -3.22 -2.74
C VAL A 59 -2.84 -3.49 -2.18
N GLY A 60 -2.67 -4.65 -1.55
CA GLY A 60 -1.40 -5.10 -0.97
C GLY A 60 -1.24 -4.77 0.52
N GLY A 61 -0.37 -5.53 1.19
CA GLY A 61 -0.24 -5.46 2.66
C GLY A 61 0.24 -4.09 3.18
N ASN A 62 1.16 -3.45 2.46
CA ASN A 62 1.76 -2.18 2.88
C ASN A 62 0.76 -1.00 2.86
N THR A 63 -0.36 -1.10 2.14
CA THR A 63 -1.38 -0.03 2.15
C THR A 63 -2.16 0.05 3.45
N ARG A 64 -2.02 -0.94 4.33
CA ARG A 64 -2.62 -0.94 5.68
C ARG A 64 -1.87 -0.03 6.65
N MET A 65 -0.68 0.45 6.29
CA MET A 65 0.07 1.38 7.12
C MET A 65 -0.59 2.76 7.09
N GLU A 66 -0.82 3.36 8.26
CA GLU A 66 -1.55 4.63 8.38
C GLU A 66 -0.92 5.76 7.57
N GLN A 67 0.41 5.89 7.61
CA GLN A 67 1.14 6.89 6.83
C GLN A 67 0.90 6.71 5.32
N VAL A 68 0.92 5.46 4.82
CA VAL A 68 0.69 5.20 3.39
C VAL A 68 -0.75 5.56 3.01
N ARG A 69 -1.73 5.06 3.76
CA ARG A 69 -3.15 5.30 3.50
C ARG A 69 -3.48 6.78 3.51
N SER A 70 -3.13 7.49 4.58
CA SER A 70 -3.42 8.93 4.73
C SER A 70 -2.78 9.77 3.63
N ARG A 71 -1.50 9.53 3.30
CA ARG A 71 -0.76 10.27 2.27
C ARG A 71 -1.33 10.07 0.87
N VAL A 72 -1.70 8.84 0.51
CA VAL A 72 -2.25 8.54 -0.82
C VAL A 72 -3.70 9.03 -0.93
N SER A 73 -4.53 8.85 0.11
CA SER A 73 -5.90 9.39 0.11
C SER A 73 -5.90 10.92 0.01
N ALA A 74 -4.95 11.60 0.67
CA ALA A 74 -4.79 13.05 0.56
C ALA A 74 -4.36 13.53 -0.84
N LEU A 75 -3.77 12.67 -1.68
CA LEU A 75 -3.39 13.02 -3.04
C LEU A 75 -4.62 13.20 -3.95
N VAL A 76 -5.61 12.31 -3.80
CA VAL A 76 -6.80 12.24 -4.67
C VAL A 76 -8.01 12.93 -4.06
N GLY A 77 -8.10 13.08 -2.73
CA GLY A 77 -9.21 13.74 -2.05
C GLY A 77 -10.53 12.97 -2.06
N GLY A 78 -10.61 11.84 -2.76
CA GLY A 78 -11.77 10.95 -2.85
C GLY A 78 -11.82 9.85 -1.77
N GLU A 79 -12.81 8.98 -1.87
CA GLU A 79 -12.97 7.84 -0.96
C GLU A 79 -11.91 6.76 -1.23
N SER A 80 -11.27 6.26 -0.17
CA SER A 80 -10.33 5.14 -0.27
C SER A 80 -10.93 3.85 0.27
N VAL A 81 -10.85 2.79 -0.52
CA VAL A 81 -11.36 1.46 -0.18
C VAL A 81 -10.20 0.49 -0.01
N GLN A 82 -10.14 -0.21 1.12
CA GLN A 82 -9.14 -1.25 1.35
C GLN A 82 -9.62 -2.58 0.74
N ALA A 83 -8.85 -3.13 -0.20
CA ALA A 83 -9.14 -4.42 -0.79
C ALA A 83 -8.95 -5.58 0.22
N PRO A 84 -9.74 -6.66 0.10
CA PRO A 84 -9.44 -7.91 0.79
C PRO A 84 -8.11 -8.49 0.26
N PRO A 85 -7.32 -9.20 1.09
CA PRO A 85 -6.02 -9.76 0.69
C PRO A 85 -6.07 -10.62 -0.57
N GLU A 86 -7.16 -11.35 -0.75
CA GLU A 86 -7.36 -12.31 -1.83
C GLU A 86 -7.80 -11.65 -3.15
N LEU A 87 -8.09 -10.35 -3.17
CA LEU A 87 -8.70 -9.66 -4.33
C LEU A 87 -7.91 -9.90 -5.62
N LEU A 88 -6.58 -9.82 -5.56
CA LEU A 88 -5.71 -10.03 -6.72
C LEU A 88 -5.78 -11.47 -7.24
N ALA A 89 -5.77 -12.45 -6.33
CA ALA A 89 -5.87 -13.86 -6.70
C ALA A 89 -7.24 -14.19 -7.30
N LEU A 90 -8.32 -13.65 -6.72
CA LEU A 90 -9.67 -13.79 -7.24
C LEU A 90 -9.82 -13.14 -8.62
N GLY A 91 -9.25 -11.95 -8.81
CA GLY A 91 -9.21 -11.26 -10.10
C GLY A 91 -8.49 -12.08 -11.18
N ALA A 92 -7.33 -12.64 -10.84
CA ALA A 92 -6.58 -13.52 -11.74
C ALA A 92 -7.36 -14.78 -12.12
N LEU A 93 -8.01 -15.44 -11.16
CA LEU A 93 -8.86 -16.61 -11.41
C LEU A 93 -10.02 -16.26 -12.34
N LYS A 94 -10.76 -15.16 -12.06
CA LYS A 94 -11.86 -14.69 -12.91
C LYS A 94 -11.39 -14.44 -14.34
N HIS A 95 -10.20 -13.84 -14.50
CA HIS A 95 -9.61 -13.62 -15.82
C HIS A 95 -9.29 -14.94 -16.55
N ALA A 96 -8.65 -15.89 -15.87
CA ALA A 96 -8.33 -17.20 -16.43
C ALA A 96 -9.58 -18.00 -16.85
N VAL A 97 -10.62 -18.02 -16.02
CA VAL A 97 -11.90 -18.67 -16.33
C VAL A 97 -12.52 -18.07 -17.59
N ARG A 98 -12.49 -16.74 -17.73
CA ARG A 98 -13.02 -16.07 -18.92
C ARG A 98 -12.24 -16.42 -20.19
N LEU A 99 -10.92 -16.51 -20.11
CA LEU A 99 -10.08 -16.93 -21.25
C LEU A 99 -10.33 -18.40 -21.63
N ALA A 100 -10.67 -19.26 -20.68
CA ALA A 100 -11.03 -20.66 -20.91
C ALA A 100 -12.45 -20.86 -21.48
N GLY A 101 -13.18 -19.78 -21.81
CA GLY A 101 -14.55 -19.84 -22.32
C GLY A 101 -15.61 -20.10 -21.26
N GLY A 102 -15.24 -20.10 -19.97
CA GLY A 102 -16.19 -20.20 -18.87
C GLY A 102 -16.93 -18.88 -18.61
N ALA A 103 -18.17 -18.99 -18.13
CA ALA A 103 -18.84 -17.84 -17.52
C ALA A 103 -18.23 -17.61 -16.14
N ALA A 104 -17.45 -16.55 -15.98
CA ALA A 104 -17.06 -16.09 -14.66
C ALA A 104 -18.32 -15.53 -13.99
N SER A 105 -19.04 -16.35 -13.22
CA SER A 105 -20.18 -15.86 -12.43
C SER A 105 -19.67 -14.87 -11.37
N SER A 106 -20.46 -13.82 -11.19
CA SER A 106 -20.20 -12.62 -10.36
C SER A 106 -19.63 -12.92 -8.99
#